data_AF-A0A536HP00-F1
#
_entry.id   AF-A0A536HP00-F1
#
_cell.length_a   1.000
_cell.length_b   1.000
_cell.length_c   1.000
_cell.angle_alpha   90.00
_cell.angle_beta   90.00
_cell.angle_gamma   90.00
#
_symmetry.space_group_name_H-M   'P 1'
#
loop_
_entity.id
_entity.type
_entity.pdbx_description
1 polymer ?
#
loop_
_entity_poly.entity_id
_entity_poly.type
_entity_poly.pdbx_seq_one_letter_code
_entity_poly.pdbx_strand_id
1 'polypeptide(L)'
;YTPYQPEVSQGVLQATYEFQTMVALLTGLDVANASLYDGASALAEATHMAVGQTGRQNVVIAGALHPEYAQVLQTYSDAQGYDIVRVNPGSDGRVDSHRLKEALSESTAAVILQQPNFYGVIEDPQPVVDLAHGAGALAIACIDPISVGLLKSPGDYGADLAVGDGQPLGIPLSFGGPYLGFIACRETLMRGAWSVARLTVRDAGASCSPFRLASSTSAGRTPLRTSPPTTH
;
A
#
# COMPACT_ATOMS: atom_id res chain seq x y z
N TYR A 1 18.13 15.52 -2.63
CA TYR A 1 17.79 15.49 -4.08
C TYR A 1 17.80 14.04 -4.53
N THR A 2 17.13 13.71 -5.63
CA THR A 2 16.99 12.32 -6.10
C THR A 2 18.36 11.66 -6.34
N PRO A 3 18.61 10.43 -5.83
CA PRO A 3 19.90 9.77 -5.94
C PRO A 3 20.12 9.15 -7.34
N TYR A 4 20.26 10.00 -8.36
CA TYR A 4 20.49 9.57 -9.75
C TYR A 4 21.82 8.84 -9.96
N GLN A 5 22.82 9.13 -9.11
CA GLN A 5 24.15 8.52 -9.15
C GLN A 5 24.26 7.55 -7.95
N PRO A 6 23.87 6.27 -8.12
CA PRO A 6 23.79 5.34 -7.01
C PRO A 6 25.15 5.12 -6.33
N GLU A 7 26.25 5.16 -7.07
CA GLU A 7 27.61 4.94 -6.57
C GLU A 7 28.03 5.95 -5.49
N VAL A 8 27.48 7.17 -5.52
CA VAL A 8 27.77 8.24 -4.54
C VAL A 8 26.62 8.50 -3.58
N SER A 9 25.57 7.66 -3.61
CA SER A 9 24.34 7.85 -2.82
C SER A 9 23.98 6.63 -1.95
N GLN A 10 24.92 5.71 -1.73
CA GLN A 10 24.66 4.42 -1.06
C GLN A 10 24.05 4.55 0.35
N GLY A 11 24.40 5.58 1.12
CA GLY A 11 23.80 5.79 2.46
C GLY A 11 22.30 6.07 2.41
N VAL A 12 21.86 6.95 1.48
CA VAL A 12 20.43 7.24 1.29
C VAL A 12 19.70 6.03 0.75
N LEU A 13 20.32 5.33 -0.21
CA LEU A 13 19.73 4.12 -0.79
C LEU A 13 19.58 3.01 0.25
N GLN A 14 20.57 2.80 1.13
CA GLN A 14 20.45 1.85 2.22
C GLN A 14 19.29 2.21 3.16
N ALA A 15 19.18 3.47 3.61
CA ALA A 15 18.09 3.91 4.46
C ALA A 15 16.71 3.74 3.81
N THR A 16 16.60 3.99 2.49
CA THR A 16 15.37 3.74 1.74
C THR A 16 15.06 2.24 1.65
N TYR A 17 16.06 1.37 1.48
CA TYR A 17 15.85 -0.07 1.48
C TYR A 17 15.40 -0.59 2.85
N GLU A 18 16.00 -0.08 3.93
CA GLU A 18 15.60 -0.39 5.30
C GLU A 18 14.16 0.06 5.56
N PHE A 19 13.77 1.24 5.09
CA PHE A 19 12.39 1.71 5.14
C PHE A 19 11.43 0.78 4.39
N GLN A 20 11.76 0.40 3.15
CA GLN A 20 10.93 -0.53 2.36
C GLN A 20 10.78 -1.88 3.06
N THR A 21 11.87 -2.38 3.63
CA THR A 21 11.88 -3.64 4.38
C THR A 21 11.03 -3.55 5.63
N MET A 22 11.16 -2.46 6.39
CA MET A 22 10.35 -2.20 7.58
C MET A 22 8.85 -2.16 7.23
N VAL A 23 8.46 -1.42 6.19
CA VAL A 23 7.05 -1.32 5.78
C VAL A 23 6.52 -2.68 5.29
N ALA A 24 7.27 -3.43 4.48
CA ALA A 24 6.90 -4.77 4.04
C ALA A 24 6.68 -5.73 5.23
N LEU A 25 7.60 -5.72 6.20
CA LEU A 25 7.49 -6.54 7.42
C LEU A 25 6.32 -6.11 8.31
N LEU A 26 6.11 -4.81 8.53
CA LEU A 26 4.99 -4.29 9.33
C LEU A 26 3.64 -4.63 8.71
N THR A 27 3.55 -4.58 7.39
CA THR A 27 2.30 -4.82 6.67
C THR A 27 2.07 -6.29 6.34
N GLY A 28 3.08 -7.14 6.41
CA GLY A 28 3.00 -8.54 5.97
C GLY A 28 2.86 -8.70 4.45
N LEU A 29 3.22 -7.68 3.68
CA LEU A 29 3.12 -7.65 2.20
C LEU A 29 4.50 -7.76 1.55
N ASP A 30 4.53 -8.08 0.26
CA ASP A 30 5.76 -8.53 -0.41
C ASP A 30 6.70 -7.38 -0.78
N VAL A 31 6.14 -6.23 -1.16
CA VAL A 31 6.90 -5.06 -1.64
C VAL A 31 6.34 -3.75 -1.12
N ALA A 32 7.20 -2.76 -0.91
CA ALA A 32 6.82 -1.41 -0.50
C ALA A 32 7.53 -0.32 -1.34
N ASN A 33 6.91 0.85 -1.44
CA ASN A 33 7.46 2.00 -2.17
C ASN A 33 8.57 2.74 -1.41
N ALA A 34 9.30 3.59 -2.13
CA ALA A 34 10.28 4.52 -1.56
C ALA A 34 9.63 5.84 -1.11
N SER A 35 8.46 5.75 -0.49
CA SER A 35 7.57 6.83 -0.01
C SER A 35 6.74 7.62 -1.03
N LEU A 36 5.74 8.34 -0.50
CA LEU A 36 4.86 9.34 -1.11
C LEU A 36 4.72 10.55 -0.18
N TYR A 37 3.99 11.58 -0.63
CA TYR A 37 3.83 12.85 0.07
C TYR A 37 3.19 12.72 1.46
N ASP A 38 2.11 11.96 1.58
CA ASP A 38 1.35 11.73 2.81
C ASP A 38 0.48 10.47 2.67
N GLY A 39 -0.17 10.04 3.75
CA GLY A 39 -1.04 8.85 3.70
C GLY A 39 -2.29 9.02 2.83
N ALA A 40 -2.80 10.24 2.65
CA ALA A 40 -4.01 10.50 1.85
C ALA A 40 -3.74 10.34 0.35
N SER A 41 -2.64 10.91 -0.14
CA SER A 41 -2.14 10.72 -1.50
C SER A 41 -1.71 9.27 -1.74
N ALA A 42 -1.14 8.59 -0.72
CA ALA A 42 -0.85 7.16 -0.81
C ALA A 42 -2.11 6.31 -1.01
N LEU A 43 -3.19 6.60 -0.30
CA LEU A 43 -4.47 5.94 -0.50
C LEU A 43 -5.04 6.17 -1.92
N ALA A 44 -4.95 7.40 -2.42
CA ALA A 44 -5.43 7.74 -3.76
C ALA A 44 -4.64 7.00 -4.85
N GLU A 45 -3.31 6.94 -4.74
CA GLU A 45 -2.45 6.21 -5.66
C GLU A 45 -2.68 4.69 -5.60
N ALA A 46 -2.81 4.11 -4.41
CA ALA A 46 -3.14 2.68 -4.27
C ALA A 46 -4.52 2.35 -4.86
N THR A 47 -5.48 3.26 -4.73
CA THR A 47 -6.80 3.12 -5.34
C THR A 47 -6.69 3.14 -6.86
N HIS A 48 -5.92 4.08 -7.42
CA HIS A 48 -5.66 4.14 -8.85
C HIS A 48 -4.97 2.88 -9.38
N MET A 49 -4.01 2.32 -8.63
CA MET A 49 -3.39 1.03 -8.95
C MET A 49 -4.43 -0.10 -9.03
N ALA A 50 -5.36 -0.14 -8.08
CA ALA A 50 -6.40 -1.17 -8.05
C ALA A 50 -7.40 -1.05 -9.20
N VAL A 51 -7.80 0.18 -9.54
CA VAL A 51 -8.62 0.49 -10.72
C VAL A 51 -7.92 0.05 -12.01
N GLY A 52 -6.64 0.41 -12.17
CA GLY A 52 -5.85 0.01 -13.35
C GLY A 52 -5.65 -1.50 -13.46
N GLN A 53 -5.45 -2.19 -12.33
CA GLN A 53 -5.26 -3.63 -12.30
C GLN A 53 -6.54 -4.41 -12.64
N THR A 54 -7.69 -3.95 -12.15
CA THR A 54 -8.97 -4.63 -12.33
C THR A 54 -9.70 -4.21 -13.59
N GLY A 55 -9.42 -3.01 -14.12
CA GLY A 55 -10.15 -2.40 -15.23
C GLY A 55 -11.57 -1.97 -14.87
N ARG A 56 -11.88 -1.89 -13.57
CA ARG A 56 -13.22 -1.60 -13.02
C ARG A 56 -13.28 -0.17 -12.48
N GLN A 57 -14.50 0.39 -12.38
CA GLN A 57 -14.68 1.83 -12.19
C GLN A 57 -15.29 2.23 -10.84
N ASN A 58 -15.63 1.28 -9.96
CA ASN A 58 -16.21 1.61 -8.64
C ASN A 58 -15.24 1.26 -7.52
N VAL A 59 -15.08 2.15 -6.56
CA VAL A 59 -14.27 1.94 -5.35
C VAL A 59 -15.16 2.15 -4.14
N VAL A 60 -15.21 1.16 -3.25
CA VAL A 60 -16.06 1.19 -2.06
C VAL A 60 -15.24 1.54 -0.83
N ILE A 61 -15.63 2.57 -0.09
CA ILE A 61 -15.12 2.83 1.27
C ILE A 61 -16.00 2.07 2.26
N ALA A 62 -15.41 1.11 2.97
CA ALA A 62 -16.06 0.34 4.01
C ALA A 62 -15.93 1.05 5.37
N GLY A 63 -17.02 1.65 5.84
CA GLY A 63 -17.10 2.25 7.17
C GLY A 63 -16.42 3.62 7.26
N ALA A 64 -15.80 3.89 8.41
CA ALA A 64 -15.30 5.22 8.76
C ALA A 64 -13.85 5.46 8.32
N LEU A 65 -13.67 5.97 7.10
CA LEU A 65 -12.40 6.53 6.63
C LEU A 65 -12.19 7.96 7.14
N HIS A 66 -10.93 8.37 7.33
CA HIS A 66 -10.57 9.74 7.69
C HIS A 66 -11.17 10.74 6.69
N PRO A 67 -11.92 11.78 7.14
CA PRO A 67 -12.64 12.68 6.24
C PRO A 67 -11.75 13.37 5.21
N GLU A 68 -10.54 13.80 5.60
CA GLU A 68 -9.59 14.43 4.69
C GLU A 68 -9.03 13.44 3.65
N TYR A 69 -8.82 12.17 4.04
CA TYR A 69 -8.39 11.12 3.11
C TYR A 69 -9.51 10.86 2.10
N ALA A 70 -10.76 10.83 2.56
CA ALA A 70 -11.92 10.69 1.70
C ALA A 70 -12.11 11.87 0.73
N GLN A 71 -11.74 13.09 1.12
CA GLN A 71 -11.76 14.29 0.26
C GLN A 71 -10.65 14.27 -0.79
N VAL A 72 -9.42 13.91 -0.40
CA VAL A 72 -8.30 13.74 -1.34
C VAL A 72 -8.62 12.63 -2.34
N LEU A 73 -9.13 11.50 -1.86
CA LEU A 73 -9.54 10.39 -2.70
C LEU A 73 -10.62 10.80 -3.72
N GLN A 74 -11.65 11.53 -3.29
CA GLN A 74 -12.67 12.07 -4.20
C GLN A 74 -12.06 12.99 -5.27
N THR A 75 -11.13 13.86 -4.87
CA THR A 75 -10.47 14.78 -5.81
C THR A 75 -9.69 14.01 -6.89
N TYR A 76 -8.98 12.96 -6.50
CA TYR A 76 -8.25 12.10 -7.43
C TYR A 76 -9.20 11.28 -8.30
N SER A 77 -10.30 10.78 -7.74
CA SER A 77 -11.29 9.98 -8.49
C SER A 77 -11.94 10.79 -9.60
N ASP A 78 -12.28 12.05 -9.33
CA ASP A 78 -12.87 12.97 -10.33
C ASP A 78 -11.92 13.21 -11.51
N ALA A 79 -10.62 13.31 -11.25
CA ALA A 79 -9.61 13.49 -12.30
C ALA A 79 -9.35 12.21 -13.10
N GLN A 80 -9.48 11.04 -12.48
CA GLN A 80 -9.17 9.74 -13.07
C GLN A 80 -10.39 9.02 -13.67
N GLY A 81 -11.60 9.50 -13.38
CA GLY A 81 -12.85 9.01 -13.97
C GLY A 81 -13.40 7.71 -13.35
N TYR A 82 -13.18 7.46 -12.07
CA TYR A 82 -13.78 6.35 -11.32
C TYR A 82 -14.67 6.85 -10.17
N ASP A 83 -15.65 6.05 -9.76
CA ASP A 83 -16.66 6.40 -8.76
C ASP A 83 -16.27 5.95 -7.35
N ILE A 84 -16.53 6.79 -6.36
CA ILE A 84 -16.40 6.47 -4.93
C ILE A 84 -17.77 6.20 -4.33
N VAL A 85 -17.97 4.99 -3.82
CA VAL A 85 -19.16 4.57 -3.08
C VAL A 85 -18.83 4.51 -1.59
N ARG A 86 -19.53 5.30 -0.78
CA ARG A 86 -19.31 5.33 0.69
C ARG A 86 -20.36 4.49 1.40
N VAL A 87 -19.93 3.49 2.15
CA VAL A 87 -20.78 2.70 3.03
C VAL A 87 -20.67 3.26 4.44
N ASN A 88 -21.77 3.82 4.95
CA ASN A 88 -21.80 4.34 6.31
C ASN A 88 -21.57 3.21 7.33
N PRO A 89 -20.79 3.47 8.40
CA PRO A 89 -20.62 2.51 9.48
C PRO A 89 -21.95 2.18 10.17
N GLY A 90 -21.98 1.05 10.86
CA GLY A 90 -23.07 0.61 11.72
C GLY A 90 -23.25 1.50 12.95
N SER A 91 -24.27 1.21 13.75
CA SER A 91 -24.57 1.99 14.97
C SER A 91 -23.48 1.93 16.04
N ASP A 92 -22.63 0.91 16.00
CA ASP A 92 -21.47 0.73 16.88
C ASP A 92 -20.17 1.33 16.29
N GLY A 93 -20.26 2.00 15.14
CA GLY A 93 -19.13 2.64 14.47
C GLY A 93 -18.28 1.70 13.62
N ARG A 94 -18.62 0.40 13.54
CA ARG A 94 -17.90 -0.61 12.73
C ARG A 94 -18.41 -0.68 11.31
N VAL A 95 -17.72 -1.42 10.43
CA VAL A 95 -18.24 -1.76 9.11
C VAL A 95 -19.52 -2.60 9.24
N ASP A 96 -20.59 -2.16 8.58
CA ASP A 96 -21.80 -2.95 8.40
C ASP A 96 -21.63 -3.88 7.18
N SER A 97 -21.41 -5.17 7.44
CA SER A 97 -21.15 -6.16 6.39
C SER A 97 -22.33 -6.35 5.43
N HIS A 98 -23.57 -6.12 5.88
CA HIS A 98 -24.74 -6.24 5.02
C HIS A 98 -24.76 -5.09 4.00
N ARG A 99 -24.62 -3.86 4.48
CA ARG A 99 -24.55 -2.68 3.62
C ARG A 99 -23.33 -2.71 2.70
N LEU A 100 -22.20 -3.20 3.21
CA LEU A 100 -21.02 -3.41 2.38
C LEU A 100 -21.34 -4.36 1.22
N LYS A 101 -21.93 -5.52 1.51
CA LYS A 101 -22.31 -6.49 0.48
C LYS A 101 -23.27 -5.92 -0.56
N GLU A 102 -24.23 -5.09 -0.15
CA GLU A 102 -25.17 -4.41 -1.08
C GLU A 102 -24.50 -3.38 -1.98
N ALA A 103 -23.41 -2.75 -1.51
CA ALA A 103 -22.65 -1.77 -2.29
C ALA A 103 -21.68 -2.42 -3.30
N LEU A 104 -21.37 -3.71 -3.15
CA LEU A 104 -20.47 -4.43 -4.03
C LEU A 104 -21.17 -4.88 -5.33
N SER A 105 -20.42 -4.80 -6.41
CA SER A 105 -20.85 -5.21 -7.75
C SER A 105 -19.68 -5.79 -8.55
N GLU A 106 -19.97 -6.39 -9.70
CA GLU A 106 -18.94 -6.83 -10.66
C GLU A 106 -18.08 -5.69 -11.20
N SER A 107 -18.55 -4.44 -11.11
CA SER A 107 -17.81 -3.22 -11.47
C SER A 107 -16.97 -2.65 -10.32
N THR A 108 -16.88 -3.33 -9.17
CA THR A 108 -16.08 -2.89 -8.03
C THR A 108 -14.61 -3.27 -8.22
N ALA A 109 -13.75 -2.26 -8.31
CA ALA A 109 -12.30 -2.37 -8.41
C ALA A 109 -11.66 -2.68 -7.06
N ALA A 110 -12.08 -1.97 -6.01
CA ALA A 110 -11.47 -2.09 -4.69
C ALA A 110 -12.43 -1.78 -3.55
N VAL A 111 -12.12 -2.35 -2.38
CA VAL A 111 -12.72 -2.02 -1.09
C VAL A 111 -11.64 -1.47 -0.18
N ILE A 112 -11.85 -0.26 0.33
CA ILE A 112 -10.95 0.42 1.27
C ILE A 112 -11.47 0.22 2.68
N LEU A 113 -10.61 -0.26 3.57
CA LEU A 113 -10.86 -0.38 5.00
C LEU A 113 -9.81 0.41 5.77
N GLN A 114 -10.21 1.25 6.72
CA GLN A 114 -9.28 1.90 7.63
C GLN A 114 -9.15 1.12 8.95
N GLN A 115 -7.93 0.87 9.43
CA GLN A 115 -7.65 0.08 10.64
C GLN A 115 -6.55 0.73 11.52
N PRO A 116 -6.87 1.17 12.76
CA PRO A 116 -8.22 1.43 13.27
C PRO A 116 -8.96 2.48 12.43
N ASN A 117 -10.28 2.45 12.49
CA ASN A 117 -11.09 3.39 11.72
C ASN A 117 -11.04 4.82 12.31
N PHE A 118 -11.63 5.80 11.61
CA PHE A 118 -11.58 7.21 12.02
C PHE A 118 -12.17 7.48 13.41
N TYR A 119 -13.08 6.65 13.90
CA TYR A 119 -13.66 6.76 15.24
C TYR A 119 -12.80 6.09 16.33
N GLY A 120 -11.65 5.50 15.96
CA GLY A 120 -10.78 4.75 16.85
C GLY A 120 -11.26 3.31 17.10
N VAL A 121 -12.24 2.83 16.33
CA VAL A 121 -12.75 1.46 16.47
C VAL A 121 -11.84 0.50 15.69
N ILE A 122 -11.41 -0.57 16.35
CA ILE A 122 -10.65 -1.67 15.74
C ILE A 122 -11.64 -2.55 14.98
N GLU A 123 -11.58 -2.59 13.65
CA GLU A 123 -12.45 -3.40 12.79
C GLU A 123 -12.07 -4.89 12.82
N ASP A 124 -13.02 -5.76 12.44
CA ASP A 124 -12.72 -7.13 12.02
C ASP A 124 -12.51 -7.11 10.49
N PRO A 125 -11.26 -7.18 10.00
CA PRO A 125 -10.97 -6.96 8.59
C PRO A 125 -11.29 -8.19 7.72
N GLN A 126 -11.31 -9.40 8.29
CA GLN A 126 -11.42 -10.63 7.48
C GLN A 126 -12.73 -10.68 6.67
N PRO A 127 -13.92 -10.41 7.26
CA PRO A 127 -15.16 -10.41 6.48
C PRO A 127 -15.19 -9.35 5.37
N VAL A 128 -14.51 -8.21 5.57
CA VAL A 128 -14.42 -7.13 4.57
C VAL A 128 -13.59 -7.58 3.37
N VAL A 129 -12.44 -8.21 3.63
CA VAL A 129 -11.57 -8.78 2.59
C VAL A 129 -12.28 -9.89 1.83
N ASP A 130 -12.93 -10.82 2.54
CA ASP A 130 -13.63 -11.95 1.94
C ASP A 130 -14.75 -11.46 1.00
N LEU A 131 -15.49 -10.41 1.40
CA LEU A 131 -16.51 -9.78 0.55
C LEU A 131 -15.90 -9.10 -0.68
N ALA A 132 -14.79 -8.37 -0.51
CA ALA A 132 -14.09 -7.73 -1.62
C ALA A 132 -13.63 -8.76 -2.67
N HIS A 133 -12.93 -9.80 -2.22
CA HIS A 133 -12.45 -10.88 -3.09
C HIS A 133 -13.59 -11.68 -3.71
N GLY A 134 -14.68 -11.89 -2.98
CA GLY A 134 -15.90 -12.53 -3.50
C GLY A 134 -16.54 -11.78 -4.65
N ALA A 135 -16.39 -10.45 -4.70
CA ALA A 135 -16.81 -9.61 -5.83
C ALA A 135 -15.73 -9.50 -6.93
N GLY A 136 -14.53 -10.07 -6.73
CA GLY A 136 -13.36 -9.91 -7.61
C GLY A 136 -12.68 -8.54 -7.49
N ALA A 137 -12.96 -7.79 -6.43
CA ALA A 137 -12.32 -6.52 -6.11
C ALA A 137 -11.05 -6.76 -5.27
N LEU A 138 -10.14 -5.79 -5.26
CA LEU A 138 -8.95 -5.80 -4.38
C LEU A 138 -9.28 -5.19 -3.01
N ALA A 139 -8.62 -5.66 -1.95
CA ALA A 139 -8.73 -5.10 -0.61
C ALA A 139 -7.56 -4.15 -0.32
N ILE A 140 -7.88 -2.90 0.03
CA ILE A 140 -6.92 -1.85 0.40
C ILE A 140 -7.07 -1.55 1.90
N ALA A 141 -6.01 -1.80 2.68
CA ALA A 141 -5.95 -1.48 4.09
C ALA A 141 -5.28 -0.12 4.33
N CYS A 142 -6.02 0.88 4.79
CA CYS A 142 -5.48 2.15 5.27
C CYS A 142 -5.18 2.03 6.77
N ILE A 143 -3.90 1.98 7.14
CA ILE A 143 -3.48 1.64 8.50
C ILE A 143 -2.77 2.77 9.21
N ASP A 144 -2.83 2.74 10.54
CA ASP A 144 -1.82 3.35 11.39
C ASP A 144 -0.63 2.38 11.56
N PRO A 145 0.62 2.76 11.23
CA PRO A 145 1.75 1.82 11.25
C PRO A 145 2.21 1.43 12.66
N ILE A 146 1.82 2.15 13.71
CA ILE A 146 2.10 1.75 15.10
C ILE A 146 1.10 0.68 15.54
N SER A 147 -0.17 0.80 15.11
CA SER A 147 -1.23 -0.14 15.47
C SER A 147 -0.93 -1.58 15.03
N VAL A 148 -0.27 -1.77 13.88
CA VAL A 148 0.11 -3.09 13.36
C VAL A 148 1.24 -3.76 14.14
N GLY A 149 1.89 -3.06 15.07
CA GLY A 149 2.76 -3.69 16.06
C GLY A 149 2.00 -4.54 17.09
N LEU A 150 0.68 -4.37 17.18
CA LEU A 150 -0.21 -5.12 18.09
C LEU A 150 -1.31 -5.88 17.35
N LEU A 151 -1.83 -5.30 16.27
CA LEU A 151 -2.93 -5.86 15.48
C LEU A 151 -2.40 -6.82 14.41
N LYS A 152 -3.26 -7.73 13.95
CA LYS A 152 -2.99 -8.60 12.81
C LYS A 152 -2.63 -7.75 11.59
N SER A 153 -1.54 -8.11 10.90
CA SER A 153 -1.05 -7.31 9.77
C SER A 153 -1.95 -7.44 8.53
N PRO A 154 -1.98 -6.44 7.64
CA PRO A 154 -2.69 -6.49 6.35
C PRO A 154 -2.50 -7.77 5.55
N GLY A 155 -1.26 -8.23 5.42
CA GLY A 155 -0.93 -9.45 4.69
C GLY A 155 -1.54 -10.70 5.33
N ASP A 156 -1.63 -10.76 6.65
CA ASP A 156 -2.16 -11.92 7.37
C ASP A 156 -3.68 -12.05 7.26
N TYR A 157 -4.41 -10.93 7.11
CA TYR A 157 -5.85 -10.94 6.88
C TYR A 157 -6.23 -10.86 5.39
N GLY A 158 -5.25 -10.95 4.50
CA GLY A 158 -5.48 -11.11 3.07
C GLY A 158 -5.65 -9.82 2.29
N ALA A 159 -5.24 -8.66 2.83
CA ALA A 159 -5.20 -7.44 2.03
C ALA A 159 -4.27 -7.60 0.82
N ASP A 160 -4.61 -6.92 -0.27
CA ASP A 160 -3.80 -6.87 -1.50
C ASP A 160 -2.83 -5.69 -1.46
N LEU A 161 -3.29 -4.59 -0.87
CA LEU A 161 -2.59 -3.32 -0.72
C LEU A 161 -2.72 -2.84 0.73
N ALA A 162 -1.67 -2.22 1.26
CA ALA A 162 -1.69 -1.47 2.50
C ALA A 162 -1.11 -0.08 2.29
N VAL A 163 -1.74 0.92 2.89
CA VAL A 163 -1.32 2.32 2.83
C VAL A 163 -1.36 2.95 4.21
N GLY A 164 -0.62 4.02 4.40
CA GLY A 164 -0.66 4.77 5.66
C GLY A 164 0.29 5.95 5.64
N ASP A 165 0.27 6.68 6.75
CA ASP A 165 1.18 7.79 6.99
C ASP A 165 2.28 7.36 7.96
N GLY A 166 3.54 7.64 7.60
CA GLY A 166 4.72 7.36 8.40
C GLY A 166 4.97 8.35 9.52
N GLN A 167 4.16 9.40 9.68
CA GLN A 167 4.31 10.40 10.75
C GLN A 167 4.51 9.77 12.14
N PRO A 168 3.73 8.75 12.56
CA PRO A 168 3.88 8.14 13.88
C PRO A 168 5.23 7.44 14.09
N LEU A 169 6.00 7.18 13.04
CA LEU A 169 7.31 6.52 13.07
C LEU A 169 8.46 7.48 13.44
N GLY A 170 8.18 8.43 14.35
CA GLY A 170 9.17 9.36 14.90
C GLY A 170 9.29 10.71 14.15
N ILE A 171 8.34 11.05 13.28
CA ILE A 171 8.31 12.36 12.61
C ILE A 171 7.47 13.34 13.44
N PRO A 172 7.96 14.56 13.74
CA PRO A 172 7.21 15.54 14.51
C PRO A 172 5.98 16.04 13.74
N LEU A 173 4.89 16.34 14.45
CA LEU A 173 3.61 16.79 13.85
C LEU A 173 3.77 18.01 12.92
N SER A 174 4.66 18.95 13.24
CA SER A 174 5.05 20.04 12.33
C SER A 174 3.88 20.80 11.67
N PHE A 175 2.71 20.82 12.33
CA PHE A 175 1.45 21.37 11.80
C PHE A 175 1.02 20.81 10.43
N GLY A 176 1.29 19.52 10.18
CA GLY A 176 0.79 18.79 9.00
C GLY A 176 1.86 18.27 8.04
N GLY A 177 3.15 18.51 8.29
CA GLY A 177 4.21 17.93 7.47
C GLY A 177 5.58 18.60 7.58
N PRO A 178 6.58 18.08 6.86
CA PRO A 178 6.49 17.01 5.87
C PRO A 178 6.37 15.62 6.52
N TYR A 179 5.44 14.82 6.00
CA TYR A 179 5.25 13.42 6.40
C TYR A 179 5.67 12.47 5.29
N LEU A 180 5.31 11.20 5.42
CA LEU A 180 5.78 10.12 4.57
C LEU A 180 4.65 9.13 4.30
N GLY A 181 3.96 9.28 3.18
CA GLY A 181 3.01 8.25 2.73
C GLY A 181 3.73 6.97 2.34
N PHE A 182 3.13 5.81 2.61
CA PHE A 182 3.64 4.53 2.12
C PHE A 182 2.57 3.71 1.42
N ILE A 183 3.00 2.89 0.47
CA ILE A 183 2.20 1.83 -0.16
C ILE A 183 3.01 0.54 -0.08
N ALA A 184 2.37 -0.51 0.43
CA ALA A 184 2.83 -1.88 0.32
C ALA A 184 1.81 -2.72 -0.44
N CYS A 185 2.27 -3.71 -1.20
CA CYS A 185 1.38 -4.56 -1.99
C CYS A 185 1.95 -5.97 -2.19
N ARG A 186 1.08 -6.87 -2.68
CA ARG A 186 1.50 -8.17 -3.20
C ARG A 186 2.40 -8.01 -4.44
N GLU A 187 3.34 -8.93 -4.64
CA GLU A 187 4.28 -8.88 -5.77
C GLU A 187 3.57 -8.88 -7.14
N THR A 188 2.41 -9.53 -7.23
CA THR A 188 1.57 -9.55 -8.43
C THR A 188 1.09 -8.17 -8.88
N LEU A 189 0.96 -7.21 -7.95
CA LEU A 189 0.52 -5.84 -8.19
C LEU A 189 1.66 -4.87 -8.49
N MET A 190 2.91 -5.34 -8.43
CA MET A 190 4.10 -4.49 -8.55
C MET A 190 4.18 -3.73 -9.90
N ARG A 191 3.61 -4.29 -10.98
CA ARG A 191 3.65 -3.65 -12.31
C ARG A 191 2.74 -2.42 -12.43
N GLY A 192 1.62 -2.39 -11.71
CA GLY A 192 0.72 -1.23 -11.66
C GLY A 192 1.26 -0.10 -10.78
N ALA A 193 2.26 -0.39 -9.95
CA ALA A 193 2.87 0.52 -9.01
C ALA A 193 3.92 1.41 -9.73
N TRP A 194 3.44 2.33 -10.57
CA TRP A 194 4.25 3.16 -11.47
C TRP A 194 5.21 4.14 -10.75
N SER A 195 5.01 4.36 -9.44
CA SER A 195 5.83 5.20 -8.55
C SER A 195 6.70 4.39 -7.56
N VAL A 196 6.67 3.05 -7.60
CA VAL A 196 7.48 2.20 -6.73
C VAL A 196 8.90 2.11 -7.28
N ALA A 197 9.72 3.08 -6.91
CA ALA A 197 11.15 2.93 -6.85
C ALA A 197 11.50 1.78 -5.87
N ARG A 198 11.60 0.54 -6.34
CA ARG A 198 12.07 -0.59 -5.52
C ARG A 198 13.58 -0.60 -5.54
N LEU A 199 14.23 -0.61 -4.38
CA LEU A 199 15.65 -0.87 -4.35
C LEU A 199 15.89 -2.38 -4.47
N THR A 200 16.76 -2.77 -5.39
CA THR A 200 17.24 -4.15 -5.49
C THR A 200 18.72 -4.20 -5.14
N VAL A 201 19.11 -5.24 -4.41
CA VAL A 201 20.51 -5.56 -4.15
C VAL A 201 20.98 -6.43 -5.32
N ARG A 202 22.01 -5.99 -6.04
CA ARG A 202 22.63 -6.83 -7.08
C ARG A 202 23.70 -7.69 -6.44
N ASP A 203 23.52 -9.01 -6.45
CA ASP A 203 24.56 -9.93 -6.01
C ASP A 203 25.77 -9.82 -6.96
N ALA A 204 26.86 -9.21 -6.47
CA ALA A 204 28.05 -8.92 -7.26
C ALA A 204 29.24 -9.82 -6.88
N GLY A 205 29.06 -10.83 -6.03
CA GLY A 205 30.15 -11.69 -5.56
C GLY A 205 31.23 -10.94 -4.73
N ALA A 206 30.96 -9.69 -4.34
CA ALA A 206 31.79 -8.88 -3.47
C ALA A 206 31.14 -8.76 -2.08
N SER A 207 31.95 -8.53 -1.05
CA SER A 207 31.50 -8.41 0.34
C SER A 207 30.49 -7.29 0.60
N CYS A 208 30.25 -6.40 -0.37
CA CYS A 208 29.25 -5.35 -0.32
C CYS A 208 28.59 -5.19 -1.70
N SER A 209 27.29 -5.49 -1.81
CA SER A 209 26.51 -5.40 -3.05
C SER A 209 25.83 -4.01 -3.15
N PRO A 210 26.02 -3.26 -4.25
CA PRO A 210 25.52 -1.87 -4.34
C PRO A 210 24.00 -1.80 -4.57
N PHE A 211 23.33 -0.87 -3.90
CA PHE A 211 21.91 -0.56 -4.08
C PHE A 211 21.65 0.26 -5.36
N ARG A 212 20.57 -0.04 -6.09
CA ARG A 212 20.08 0.76 -7.23
C ARG A 212 18.56 0.87 -7.25
N LEU A 213 18.07 2.04 -7.67
CA LEU A 213 16.67 2.29 -7.99
C LEU A 213 16.24 1.41 -9.17
N ALA A 214 15.29 0.51 -8.96
CA ALA A 214 14.62 -0.24 -10.01
C ALA A 214 13.26 0.39 -10.31
N SER A 215 13.00 0.66 -11.59
CA SER A 215 11.67 1.02 -12.09
C SER A 215 10.88 -0.24 -12.47
N SER A 216 9.55 -0.15 -12.52
CA SER A 216 8.66 -1.22 -12.98
C SER A 216 9.01 -1.75 -14.38
N THR A 217 9.61 -0.92 -15.25
CA THR A 217 10.13 -1.30 -16.57
C THR A 217 11.41 -2.14 -16.55
N SER A 218 12.17 -2.14 -15.45
CA SER A 218 13.47 -2.83 -15.34
C SER A 218 13.41 -4.21 -14.68
N ALA A 219 12.34 -4.50 -13.93
CA ALA A 219 12.20 -5.74 -13.15
C ALA A 219 12.05 -7.03 -13.99
N GLY A 220 11.85 -6.92 -15.30
CA GLY A 220 11.65 -8.08 -16.21
C GLY A 220 12.92 -8.66 -16.83
N ARG A 221 14.13 -8.16 -16.51
CA ARG A 221 15.37 -8.56 -17.23
C ARG A 221 16.36 -9.42 -16.46
N THR A 222 16.06 -9.84 -15.23
CA THR A 222 17.01 -10.67 -14.46
C THR A 222 16.31 -11.87 -13.84
N PRO A 223 16.39 -13.07 -14.46
CA PRO A 223 15.97 -14.27 -13.78
C PRO A 223 16.92 -14.56 -12.62
N LEU A 224 16.36 -14.85 -11.44
CA LEU A 224 17.06 -15.49 -10.32
C LEU A 224 17.58 -16.84 -10.81
N ARG A 225 18.83 -16.89 -11.27
CA ARG A 225 19.49 -18.13 -11.67
C ARG A 225 20.15 -18.73 -10.43
N THR A 226 19.43 -19.60 -9.73
CA THR A 226 20.00 -20.49 -8.72
C THR A 226 20.73 -21.64 -9.44
N SER A 227 22.01 -21.48 -9.72
CA SER A 227 22.88 -22.62 -10.05
C SER A 227 23.66 -23.04 -8.81
N PRO A 228 23.66 -24.34 -8.43
CA PRO A 228 24.39 -24.82 -7.26
C PRO A 228 25.90 -24.73 -7.49
N PRO A 229 26.71 -24.64 -6.41
CA PRO A 229 28.16 -24.53 -6.53
C PRO A 229 28.75 -25.82 -7.07
N THR A 230 29.43 -25.74 -8.21
CA THR A 230 30.30 -26.81 -8.71
C THR A 230 31.57 -26.85 -7.86
N THR A 231 31.77 -27.97 -7.17
CA THR A 231 33.05 -28.37 -6.57
C THR A 231 34.08 -28.63 -7.66
N HIS A 232 35.22 -27.92 -7.60
CA HIS A 232 36.57 -28.44 -7.89
C HIS A 232 37.61 -27.49 -7.30
#